data_AF-A0A958F1U8-F1
#
_entry.id   AF-A0A958F1U8-F1
#
_cell.length_a   1.000
_cell.length_b   1.000
_cell.length_c   1.000
_cell.angle_alpha   90.00
_cell.angle_beta   90.00
_cell.angle_gamma   90.00
#
_symmetry.space_group_name_H-M   'P 1'
#
loop_
_entity.id
_entity.type
_entity.pdbx_description
1 polymer ?
#
loop_
_entity_poly.entity_id
_entity_poly.type
_entity_poly.pdbx_seq_one_letter_code
_entity_poly.pdbx_strand_id
1 'polypeptide(L)'
;MMNTKTKSILAILTTLLIGIAIGAIASGTLRHRKMERIERMSPQERFLKTMDEIIKPDEQQREAIQQVLKRESEQMVSIRERYQGEVSAVMDSVKKELRSILTPEQSQRLEEHFSQFEKRRNEREIKRLARMLDLTEAQQSQIAGIFEKHAFSKRQPGIGSPDDSSFIKTIQKIQTEVETVLTPEQQEKYRKYNKEKRRRFRFPGPPDEPMDRD
;
A
#
# COMPACT_ATOMS: atom_id res chain seq x y z
N MET A 1 15.99 -51.18 25.73
CA MET A 1 16.86 -51.03 24.54
C MET A 1 15.98 -50.79 23.32
N MET A 2 16.16 -49.68 22.59
CA MET A 2 15.43 -49.45 21.34
C MET A 2 15.90 -50.41 20.24
N ASN A 3 14.95 -50.99 19.52
CA ASN A 3 15.18 -51.86 18.37
C ASN A 3 15.91 -51.08 17.27
N THR A 4 16.89 -51.71 16.62
CA THR A 4 17.71 -51.10 15.56
C THR A 4 16.86 -50.56 14.42
N LYS A 5 15.76 -51.24 14.07
CA LYS A 5 14.77 -50.79 13.07
C LYS A 5 14.15 -49.45 13.43
N THR A 6 13.82 -49.22 14.70
CA THR A 6 13.22 -47.96 15.18
C THR A 6 14.22 -46.81 15.08
N LYS A 7 15.51 -47.07 15.35
CA LYS A 7 16.57 -46.06 15.21
C LYS A 7 16.77 -45.63 13.76
N SER A 8 16.73 -46.58 12.82
CA SER A 8 16.85 -46.29 11.38
C SER A 8 15.65 -45.50 10.86
N ILE A 9 14.42 -45.87 11.24
CA ILE A 9 13.22 -45.12 10.86
C ILE A 9 13.26 -43.70 11.43
N LEU A 10 13.69 -43.53 12.68
CA LEU A 10 13.82 -42.22 13.30
C LEU A 10 14.85 -41.35 12.56
N ALA A 11 16.00 -41.92 12.16
CA ALA A 11 17.02 -41.21 11.40
C ALA A 11 16.49 -40.71 10.03
N ILE A 12 15.73 -41.55 9.33
CA ILE A 12 15.11 -41.18 8.03
C ILE A 12 14.05 -40.09 8.22
N LEU A 13 13.18 -40.21 9.22
CA LEU A 13 12.17 -39.19 9.52
C LEU A 13 12.82 -37.85 9.88
N THR A 14 13.88 -37.87 10.67
CA THR A 14 14.56 -36.64 11.11
C THR A 14 15.21 -35.94 9.92
N THR A 15 15.89 -36.68 9.05
CA THR A 15 16.53 -36.12 7.85
C THR A 15 15.50 -35.57 6.85
N LEU A 16 14.35 -36.24 6.69
CA LEU A 16 13.24 -35.74 5.86
C LEU A 16 12.68 -34.42 6.41
N LEU A 17 12.42 -34.34 7.71
CA LEU A 17 11.91 -33.11 8.35
C LEU A 17 12.89 -31.95 8.21
N ILE A 18 14.20 -32.22 8.33
CA ILE A 18 15.24 -31.21 8.08
C ILE A 18 15.20 -30.74 6.62
N GLY A 19 15.09 -31.66 5.66
CA GLY A 19 14.97 -31.31 4.24
C GLY A 19 13.76 -30.44 3.93
N ILE A 20 12.59 -30.76 4.51
CA ILE A 20 11.36 -29.97 4.38
C ILE A 20 11.54 -28.57 5.00
N ALA A 21 12.12 -28.50 6.20
CA ALA A 21 12.35 -27.21 6.88
C ALA A 21 13.29 -26.31 6.06
N ILE A 22 14.39 -26.85 5.54
CA ILE A 22 15.32 -26.11 4.68
C ILE A 22 14.63 -25.66 3.39
N GLY A 23 13.89 -26.56 2.72
CA GLY A 23 13.15 -26.24 1.50
C GLY A 23 12.11 -25.14 1.71
N ALA A 24 11.38 -25.18 2.83
CA ALA A 24 10.39 -24.16 3.19
C ALA A 24 11.03 -22.80 3.46
N ILE A 25 12.14 -22.75 4.22
CA ILE A 25 12.87 -21.52 4.53
C ILE A 25 13.47 -20.91 3.26
N ALA A 26 14.10 -21.72 2.40
CA ALA A 26 14.69 -21.27 1.16
C ALA A 26 13.64 -20.71 0.18
N SER A 27 12.51 -21.41 0.02
CA SER A 27 11.40 -20.95 -0.83
C SER A 27 10.77 -19.66 -0.29
N GLY A 28 10.55 -19.59 1.03
CA GLY A 28 10.01 -18.40 1.68
C GLY A 28 10.90 -17.17 1.50
N THR A 29 12.20 -17.31 1.72
CA THR A 29 13.17 -16.20 1.57
C THR A 29 13.32 -15.75 0.12
N LEU A 30 13.39 -16.67 -0.85
CA LEU A 30 13.44 -16.32 -2.27
C LEU A 30 12.17 -15.60 -2.73
N ARG A 31 11.00 -16.08 -2.32
CA ARG A 31 9.72 -15.44 -2.64
C ARG A 31 9.63 -14.05 -2.03
N HIS A 32 10.07 -13.89 -0.78
CA HIS A 32 10.06 -12.61 -0.10
C HIS A 32 10.94 -11.57 -0.81
N ARG A 33 12.18 -11.93 -1.15
CA ARG A 33 13.10 -11.03 -1.89
C ARG A 33 12.57 -10.66 -3.27
N LYS A 34 11.98 -11.62 -4.00
CA LYS A 34 11.36 -11.34 -5.31
C LYS A 34 10.17 -10.39 -5.17
N MET A 35 9.33 -10.60 -4.15
CA MET A 35 8.19 -9.74 -3.88
C MET A 35 8.63 -8.33 -3.48
N GLU A 36 9.61 -8.18 -2.58
CA GLU A 36 10.15 -6.87 -2.19
C GLU A 36 10.71 -6.10 -3.40
N ARG A 37 11.38 -6.79 -4.34
CA ARG A 37 11.89 -6.14 -5.56
C ARG A 37 10.74 -5.64 -6.44
N ILE A 38 9.67 -6.42 -6.59
CA ILE A 38 8.49 -6.05 -7.38
C ILE A 38 7.68 -4.94 -6.67
N GLU A 39 7.59 -4.96 -5.35
CA GLU A 39 6.91 -3.94 -4.54
C GLU A 39 7.63 -2.59 -4.60
N ARG A 40 8.96 -2.60 -4.78
CA ARG A 40 9.74 -1.38 -4.95
C ARG A 40 9.58 -0.75 -6.35
N MET A 41 9.20 -1.53 -7.36
CA MET A 41 9.00 -1.01 -8.72
C MET A 41 7.74 -0.13 -8.83
N SER A 42 7.80 0.90 -9.66
CA SER A 42 6.60 1.62 -10.11
C SER A 42 5.70 0.69 -10.95
N PRO A 43 4.39 0.94 -11.05
CA PRO A 43 3.51 0.24 -11.99
C PRO A 43 4.04 0.27 -13.44
N GLN A 44 4.64 1.39 -13.87
CA GLN A 44 5.22 1.55 -15.20
C GLN A 44 6.45 0.65 -15.38
N GLU A 45 7.37 0.63 -14.41
CA GLU A 45 8.53 -0.26 -14.42
C GLU A 45 8.13 -1.74 -14.43
N ARG A 46 7.09 -2.10 -13.66
CA ARG A 46 6.53 -3.46 -13.70
C ARG A 46 6.01 -3.81 -15.09
N PHE A 47 5.26 -2.91 -15.71
CA PHE A 47 4.75 -3.13 -17.06
C PHE A 47 5.89 -3.27 -18.08
N LEU A 48 6.86 -2.35 -18.06
CA LEU A 48 8.03 -2.40 -18.94
C LEU A 48 8.80 -3.70 -18.78
N LYS A 49 9.04 -4.13 -17.54
CA LYS A 49 9.69 -5.40 -17.25
C LYS A 49 8.89 -6.58 -17.82
N THR A 50 7.57 -6.57 -17.68
CA THR A 50 6.72 -7.62 -18.27
C THR A 50 6.78 -7.59 -19.80
N MET A 51 6.83 -6.41 -20.43
CA MET A 51 7.02 -6.29 -21.87
C MET A 51 8.40 -6.79 -22.30
N ASP A 52 9.46 -6.46 -21.55
CA ASP A 52 10.81 -6.96 -21.79
C ASP A 52 10.87 -8.49 -21.76
N GLU A 53 10.11 -9.13 -20.84
CA GLU A 53 10.04 -10.58 -20.73
C GLU A 53 9.24 -11.22 -21.88
N ILE A 54 8.17 -10.58 -22.35
CA ILE A 54 7.25 -11.16 -23.34
C ILE A 54 7.69 -10.86 -24.78
N ILE A 55 7.87 -9.58 -25.12
CA ILE A 55 8.09 -9.12 -26.49
C ILE A 55 9.56 -8.79 -26.78
N LYS A 56 10.42 -8.71 -25.76
CA LYS A 56 11.86 -8.43 -25.87
C LYS A 56 12.15 -7.25 -26.81
N PRO A 57 11.63 -6.06 -26.50
CA PRO A 57 11.74 -4.92 -27.38
C PRO A 57 13.20 -4.48 -27.52
N ASP A 58 13.56 -3.96 -28.68
CA ASP A 58 14.82 -3.23 -28.84
C ASP A 58 14.78 -1.87 -28.11
N GLU A 59 15.90 -1.14 -28.09
CA GLU A 59 15.98 0.12 -27.35
C GLU A 59 15.03 1.19 -27.88
N GLN A 60 14.86 1.26 -29.21
CA GLN A 60 13.95 2.23 -29.83
C GLN A 60 12.48 1.92 -29.49
N GLN A 61 12.11 0.64 -29.52
CA GLN A 61 10.78 0.18 -29.11
C GLN A 61 10.55 0.42 -27.61
N ARG A 62 11.56 0.21 -26.78
CA ARG A 62 11.48 0.46 -25.34
C ARG A 62 11.21 1.93 -25.05
N GLU A 63 11.92 2.85 -25.69
CA GLU A 63 11.67 4.29 -25.56
C GLU A 63 10.25 4.65 -26.00
N ALA A 64 9.79 4.11 -27.13
CA ALA A 64 8.42 4.33 -27.61
C ALA A 64 7.36 3.82 -26.62
N ILE A 65 7.55 2.63 -26.04
CA ILE A 65 6.64 2.08 -25.03
C ILE A 65 6.64 2.96 -23.78
N GLN A 66 7.80 3.43 -23.33
CA GLN A 66 7.90 4.34 -22.19
C GLN A 66 7.13 5.64 -22.42
N GLN A 67 7.22 6.22 -23.62
CA GLN A 67 6.46 7.42 -23.99
C GLN A 67 4.94 7.17 -23.98
N VAL A 68 4.50 6.04 -24.52
CA VAL A 68 3.08 5.64 -24.48
C VAL A 68 2.61 5.51 -23.03
N LEU A 69 3.32 4.77 -22.19
CA LEU A 69 2.98 4.65 -20.76
C LEU A 69 2.98 5.99 -20.05
N LYS A 70 3.89 6.90 -20.42
CA LYS A 70 3.93 8.25 -19.85
C LYS A 70 2.67 9.03 -20.19
N ARG A 71 2.21 8.97 -21.43
CA ARG A 71 0.97 9.63 -21.86
C ARG A 71 -0.27 9.03 -21.21
N GLU A 72 -0.39 7.69 -21.18
CA GLU A 72 -1.62 7.03 -20.71
C GLU A 72 -1.76 7.00 -19.19
N SER A 73 -0.67 7.18 -18.45
CA SER A 73 -0.72 7.08 -16.99
C SER A 73 -1.55 8.17 -16.27
N GLU A 74 -1.68 9.38 -16.83
CA GLU A 74 -2.55 10.41 -16.24
C GLU A 74 -4.02 9.99 -16.34
N GLN A 75 -4.41 9.42 -17.48
CA GLN A 75 -5.71 8.80 -17.65
C GLN A 75 -5.90 7.61 -16.69
N MET A 76 -4.85 6.81 -16.48
CA MET A 76 -4.90 5.68 -15.56
C MET A 76 -5.12 6.11 -14.09
N VAL A 77 -4.54 7.26 -13.71
CA VAL A 77 -4.74 7.86 -12.39
C VAL A 77 -6.17 8.34 -12.24
N SER A 78 -6.68 9.11 -13.20
CA SER A 78 -8.05 9.63 -13.12
C SER A 78 -9.11 8.51 -13.14
N ILE A 79 -8.91 7.46 -13.93
CA ILE A 79 -9.76 6.26 -13.90
C ILE A 79 -9.74 5.62 -12.52
N ARG A 80 -8.55 5.46 -11.93
CA ARG A 80 -8.42 4.84 -10.61
C ARG A 80 -9.09 5.68 -9.53
N GLU A 81 -8.91 7.00 -9.54
CA GLU A 81 -9.50 7.92 -8.58
C GLU A 81 -11.03 7.86 -8.63
N ARG A 82 -11.59 7.99 -9.84
CA ARG A 82 -13.04 7.85 -10.07
C ARG A 82 -13.56 6.50 -9.59
N TYR A 83 -12.93 5.41 -10.01
CA TYR A 83 -13.34 4.06 -9.63
C TYR A 83 -13.28 3.84 -8.11
N GLN A 84 -12.26 4.37 -7.42
CA GLN A 84 -12.19 4.28 -5.96
C GLN A 84 -13.31 5.05 -5.29
N GLY A 85 -13.66 6.24 -5.80
CA GLY A 85 -14.81 7.01 -5.33
C GLY A 85 -16.12 6.26 -5.51
N GLU A 86 -16.36 5.71 -6.70
CA GLU A 86 -17.55 4.91 -7.01
C GLU A 86 -17.67 3.68 -6.10
N VAL A 87 -16.59 2.92 -5.95
CA VAL A 87 -16.56 1.75 -5.06
C VAL A 87 -16.85 2.15 -3.61
N SER A 88 -16.29 3.27 -3.13
CA SER A 88 -16.56 3.75 -1.78
C SER A 88 -18.04 4.11 -1.59
N ALA A 89 -18.62 4.85 -2.54
CA ALA A 89 -20.02 5.23 -2.50
C ALA A 89 -20.95 4.01 -2.51
N VAL A 90 -20.66 3.01 -3.33
CA VAL A 90 -21.39 1.73 -3.34
C VAL A 90 -21.28 1.03 -1.99
N MET A 91 -20.08 0.92 -1.43
CA MET A 91 -19.87 0.29 -0.13
C MET A 91 -20.59 1.01 1.00
N ASP A 92 -20.71 2.34 0.94
CA ASP A 92 -21.44 3.12 1.93
C ASP A 92 -22.96 2.96 1.79
N SER A 93 -23.48 2.85 0.55
CA SER A 93 -24.89 2.46 0.32
C SER A 93 -25.18 1.08 0.89
N VAL A 94 -24.33 0.10 0.59
CA VAL A 94 -24.44 -1.27 1.13
C VAL A 94 -24.46 -1.26 2.66
N LYS A 95 -23.57 -0.51 3.31
CA LYS A 95 -23.57 -0.38 4.78
C LYS A 95 -24.89 0.22 5.29
N LYS A 96 -25.40 1.26 4.63
CA LYS A 96 -26.66 1.92 5.02
C LYS A 96 -27.85 0.97 4.89
N GLU A 97 -27.94 0.24 3.78
CA GLU A 97 -28.99 -0.74 3.54
C GLU A 97 -28.91 -1.90 4.55
N LEU A 98 -27.71 -2.45 4.79
CA LEU A 98 -27.49 -3.50 5.78
C LEU A 98 -27.93 -3.05 7.18
N ARG A 99 -27.67 -1.81 7.59
CA ARG A 99 -28.12 -1.29 8.90
C ARG A 99 -29.63 -1.34 9.11
N SER A 100 -30.43 -1.32 8.03
CA SER A 100 -31.89 -1.44 8.14
C SER A 100 -32.38 -2.88 8.35
N ILE A 101 -31.54 -3.86 8.04
CA ILE A 101 -31.86 -5.30 8.08
C ILE A 101 -31.21 -5.95 9.32
N LEU A 102 -30.06 -5.45 9.74
CA LEU A 102 -29.27 -6.01 10.83
C LEU A 102 -29.80 -5.56 12.20
N THR A 103 -29.68 -6.45 13.19
CA THR A 103 -29.89 -6.06 14.60
C THR A 103 -28.83 -5.05 15.05
N PRO A 104 -29.05 -4.31 16.15
CA PRO A 104 -28.04 -3.40 16.70
C PRO A 104 -26.68 -4.08 16.96
N GLU A 105 -26.69 -5.31 17.48
CA GLU A 105 -25.48 -6.09 17.79
C GLU A 105 -24.77 -6.55 16.52
N GLN A 106 -25.51 -6.91 15.48
CA GLN A 106 -24.93 -7.25 14.16
C GLN A 106 -24.32 -6.02 13.49
N SER A 107 -25.01 -4.89 13.54
CA SER A 107 -24.52 -3.62 13.00
C SER A 107 -23.24 -3.17 13.71
N GLN A 108 -23.17 -3.33 15.03
CA GLN A 108 -21.97 -3.04 15.81
C GLN A 108 -20.79 -3.94 15.38
N ARG A 109 -20.99 -5.26 15.28
CA ARG A 109 -19.93 -6.18 14.82
C ARG A 109 -19.42 -5.85 13.42
N LEU A 110 -20.31 -5.43 12.53
CA LEU A 110 -19.95 -5.01 11.18
C LEU A 110 -19.10 -3.74 11.19
N GLU A 111 -19.47 -2.75 11.99
CA GLU A 111 -18.71 -1.51 12.15
C GLU A 111 -17.31 -1.77 12.76
N GLU A 112 -17.24 -2.63 13.78
CA GLU A 112 -15.98 -3.06 14.38
C GLU A 112 -15.07 -3.73 13.35
N HIS A 113 -15.63 -4.61 12.49
CA HIS A 113 -14.86 -5.26 11.44
C HIS A 113 -14.26 -4.25 10.44
N PHE A 114 -15.05 -3.25 10.00
CA PHE A 114 -14.54 -2.20 9.11
C PHE A 114 -13.49 -1.31 9.81
N SER A 115 -13.73 -0.94 11.07
CA SER A 115 -12.77 -0.17 11.87
C SER A 115 -11.44 -0.91 12.03
N GLN A 116 -11.47 -2.22 12.30
CA GLN A 116 -10.26 -3.03 12.39
C GLN A 116 -9.47 -3.06 11.08
N PHE A 117 -10.16 -3.11 9.94
CA PHE A 117 -9.49 -3.10 8.64
C PHE A 117 -8.74 -1.78 8.39
N GLU A 118 -9.36 -0.65 8.74
CA GLU A 118 -8.74 0.67 8.66
C GLU A 118 -7.57 0.83 9.63
N LYS A 119 -7.73 0.39 10.87
CA LYS A 119 -6.64 0.38 11.87
C LYS A 119 -5.44 -0.41 11.35
N ARG A 120 -5.64 -1.64 10.85
CA ARG A 120 -4.57 -2.45 10.26
C ARG A 120 -3.89 -1.77 9.08
N ARG A 121 -4.65 -1.05 8.24
CA ARG A 121 -4.09 -0.29 7.12
C ARG A 121 -3.22 0.87 7.61
N ASN A 122 -3.70 1.64 8.57
CA ASN A 122 -2.99 2.76 9.17
C ASN A 122 -1.73 2.28 9.90
N GLU A 123 -1.82 1.22 10.70
CA GLU A 123 -0.68 0.59 11.39
C GLU A 123 0.42 0.15 10.42
N ARG A 124 0.07 -0.42 9.27
CA ARG A 124 1.05 -0.80 8.24
C ARG A 124 1.77 0.42 7.67
N GLU A 125 1.05 1.50 7.41
CA GLU A 125 1.66 2.74 6.91
C GLU A 125 2.55 3.38 7.98
N ILE A 126 2.11 3.42 9.25
CA ILE A 126 2.92 3.92 10.37
C ILE A 126 4.19 3.08 10.54
N LYS A 127 4.09 1.74 10.55
CA LYS A 127 5.27 0.85 10.61
C LYS A 127 6.21 1.03 9.42
N ARG A 128 5.69 1.43 8.26
CA ARG A 128 6.51 1.77 7.10
C ARG A 128 7.24 3.09 7.32
N LEU A 129 6.53 4.15 7.74
CA LEU A 129 7.13 5.45 8.05
C LEU A 129 8.15 5.36 9.18
N ALA A 130 7.85 4.59 10.23
CA ALA A 130 8.74 4.36 11.37
C ALA A 130 10.08 3.79 10.94
N ARG A 131 10.07 2.78 10.07
CA ARG A 131 11.30 2.17 9.53
C ARG A 131 12.06 3.08 8.57
N MET A 132 11.37 4.01 7.89
CA MET A 132 11.98 4.87 6.88
C MET A 132 12.56 6.17 7.45
N LEU A 133 11.94 6.69 8.49
CA LEU A 133 12.26 7.99 9.09
C LEU A 133 12.86 7.84 10.49
N ASP A 134 13.09 6.60 10.95
CA ASP A 134 13.62 6.30 12.28
C ASP A 134 12.78 6.96 13.39
N LEU A 135 11.44 6.79 13.32
CA LEU A 135 10.50 7.49 14.20
C LEU A 135 10.53 6.95 15.64
N THR A 136 10.49 7.86 16.61
CA THR A 136 10.30 7.49 18.02
C THR A 136 8.88 6.99 18.28
N GLU A 137 8.67 6.24 19.37
CA GLU A 137 7.33 5.76 19.76
C GLU A 137 6.34 6.91 19.98
N ALA A 138 6.82 8.03 20.54
CA ALA A 138 6.02 9.24 20.73
C ALA A 138 5.56 9.84 19.39
N GLN A 139 6.45 9.93 18.40
CA GLN A 139 6.11 10.41 17.05
C GLN A 139 5.14 9.45 16.34
N GLN A 140 5.34 8.14 16.48
CA GLN A 140 4.43 7.13 15.91
C GLN A 140 3.01 7.27 16.48
N SER A 141 2.88 7.50 17.78
CA SER A 141 1.59 7.74 18.45
C SER A 141 0.91 9.02 17.95
N GLN A 142 1.66 10.11 17.80
CA GLN A 142 1.12 11.38 17.25
C GLN A 142 0.65 11.20 15.79
N ILE A 143 1.44 10.51 14.96
CA ILE A 143 1.07 10.21 13.58
C ILE A 143 -0.14 9.26 13.50
N ALA A 144 -0.27 8.32 14.43
CA ALA A 144 -1.46 7.47 14.53
C ALA A 144 -2.72 8.31 14.79
N GLY A 145 -2.64 9.27 15.72
CA GLY A 145 -3.73 10.20 16.01
C GLY A 145 -4.12 11.06 14.79
N ILE A 146 -3.13 11.51 14.00
CA ILE A 146 -3.39 12.22 12.74
C ILE A 146 -4.15 11.33 11.76
N PHE A 147 -3.70 10.08 11.56
CA PHE A 147 -4.39 9.15 10.66
C PHE A 147 -5.80 8.80 11.12
N GLU A 148 -6.03 8.63 12.42
CA GLU A 148 -7.36 8.35 12.98
C GLU A 148 -8.30 9.55 12.81
N LYS A 149 -7.83 10.76 13.09
CA LYS A 149 -8.57 12.01 12.88
C LYS A 149 -9.07 12.17 11.44
N HIS A 150 -8.26 11.78 10.45
CA HIS A 150 -8.61 11.86 9.02
C HIS A 150 -9.13 10.54 8.43
N ALA A 151 -9.23 9.46 9.20
CA ALA A 151 -9.88 8.23 8.76
C ALA A 151 -11.38 8.46 8.55
N PHE A 152 -11.99 9.32 9.39
CA PHE A 152 -13.41 9.67 9.32
C PHE A 152 -13.76 10.58 8.14
N SER A 153 -12.86 11.46 7.70
CA SER A 153 -13.11 12.32 6.53
C SER A 153 -13.12 11.54 5.21
N LYS A 154 -12.51 10.35 5.15
CA LYS A 154 -12.63 9.44 4.01
C LYS A 154 -14.00 8.76 3.88
N ARG A 155 -14.83 8.81 4.94
CA ARG A 155 -16.13 8.12 5.03
C ARG A 155 -17.34 9.02 4.83
N GLN A 156 -17.14 10.31 4.55
CA GLN A 156 -18.23 11.20 4.13
C GLN A 156 -18.08 11.54 2.64
N PRO A 157 -18.50 10.67 1.72
CA PRO A 157 -18.86 11.12 0.39
C PRO A 157 -20.16 11.91 0.52
N GLY A 158 -20.07 13.22 0.31
CA GLY A 158 -21.23 13.97 -0.16
C GLY A 158 -21.75 13.26 -1.41
N ILE A 159 -23.00 12.81 -1.35
CA ILE A 159 -23.72 12.18 -2.45
C ILE A 159 -23.55 13.07 -3.70
N GLY A 160 -22.79 12.59 -4.69
CA GLY A 160 -22.88 13.07 -6.07
C GLY A 160 -22.10 14.31 -6.49
N SER A 161 -21.04 14.76 -5.79
CA SER A 161 -20.18 15.82 -6.35
C SER A 161 -18.86 15.26 -6.92
N PRO A 162 -18.60 15.42 -8.23
CA PRO A 162 -17.37 15.01 -8.91
C PRO A 162 -16.23 16.00 -8.63
N ASP A 163 -16.03 16.36 -7.35
CA ASP A 163 -14.88 17.17 -6.94
C ASP A 163 -13.78 16.23 -6.40
N ASP A 164 -12.98 15.70 -7.33
CA ASP A 164 -11.76 14.89 -7.11
C ASP A 164 -10.78 15.55 -6.13
N SER A 165 -10.95 16.84 -5.81
CA SER A 165 -10.06 17.57 -4.92
C SER A 165 -10.19 17.19 -3.44
N SER A 166 -11.30 16.58 -2.98
CA SER A 166 -11.53 16.33 -1.54
C SER A 166 -10.58 15.28 -0.94
N PHE A 167 -10.32 14.19 -1.65
CA PHE A 167 -9.36 13.17 -1.25
C PHE A 167 -7.93 13.71 -1.28
N ILE A 168 -7.55 14.40 -2.36
CA ILE A 168 -6.22 15.01 -2.50
C ILE A 168 -5.98 16.03 -1.37
N LYS A 169 -6.95 16.89 -1.08
CA LYS A 169 -6.90 17.84 0.04
C LYS A 169 -6.72 17.14 1.39
N THR A 170 -7.41 16.01 1.59
CA THR A 170 -7.26 15.21 2.82
C THR A 170 -5.86 14.61 2.94
N ILE A 171 -5.31 14.08 1.84
CA ILE A 171 -3.94 13.54 1.82
C ILE A 171 -2.91 14.65 2.06
N GLN A 172 -3.07 15.82 1.43
CA GLN A 172 -2.22 16.98 1.66
C GLN A 172 -2.28 17.44 3.11
N LYS A 173 -3.47 17.51 3.70
CA LYS A 173 -3.66 17.86 5.11
C LYS A 173 -2.97 16.88 6.05
N ILE A 174 -3.09 15.56 5.79
CA ILE A 174 -2.36 14.54 6.54
C ILE A 174 -0.85 14.74 6.40
N GLN A 175 -0.35 15.00 5.18
CA GLN A 175 1.09 15.23 4.95
C GLN A 175 1.59 16.43 5.74
N THR A 176 0.87 17.57 5.71
CA THR A 176 1.23 18.76 6.48
C THR A 176 1.21 18.49 7.98
N GLU A 177 0.17 17.85 8.51
CA GLU A 177 0.10 17.52 9.94
C GLU A 177 1.23 16.54 10.34
N VAL A 178 1.56 15.54 9.51
CA VAL A 178 2.68 14.62 9.76
C VAL A 178 4.01 15.37 9.78
N GLU A 179 4.25 16.31 8.86
CA GLU A 179 5.49 17.10 8.83
C GLU A 179 5.73 17.88 10.13
N THR A 180 4.68 18.33 10.82
CA THR A 180 4.81 19.04 12.12
C THR A 180 5.34 18.17 13.25
N VAL A 181 5.24 16.85 13.13
CA VAL A 181 5.71 15.87 14.13
C VAL A 181 7.18 15.47 13.89
N LEU A 182 7.69 15.74 12.69
CA LEU A 182 9.01 15.28 12.25
C LEU A 182 10.10 16.32 12.53
N THR A 183 11.32 15.85 12.80
CA THR A 183 12.51 16.72 12.84
C THR A 183 12.85 17.24 11.44
N PRO A 184 13.64 18.31 11.28
CA PRO A 184 14.02 18.83 9.96
C PRO A 184 14.65 17.78 9.04
N GLU A 185 15.52 16.91 9.56
CA GLU A 185 16.12 15.81 8.80
C GLU A 185 15.08 14.76 8.37
N GLN A 186 14.12 14.44 9.25
CA GLN A 186 13.03 13.52 8.95
C GLN A 186 12.05 14.11 7.93
N GLN A 187 11.80 15.42 7.96
CA GLN A 187 10.98 16.12 6.98
C GLN A 187 11.57 16.01 5.58
N GLU A 188 12.89 16.20 5.43
CA GLU A 188 13.56 16.04 4.14
C GLU A 188 13.43 14.60 3.62
N LYS A 189 13.71 13.59 4.46
CA LYS A 189 13.49 12.18 4.13
C LYS A 189 12.03 11.90 3.74
N TYR A 190 11.08 12.47 4.45
CA TYR A 190 9.64 12.29 4.22
C TYR A 190 9.17 12.95 2.91
N ARG A 191 9.64 14.16 2.61
CA ARG A 191 9.38 14.85 1.33
C ARG A 191 9.95 14.08 0.16
N LYS A 192 11.20 13.62 0.26
CA LYS A 192 11.83 12.76 -0.76
C LYS A 192 11.03 11.48 -0.97
N TYR A 193 10.60 10.83 0.10
CA TYR A 193 9.74 9.64 0.04
C TYR A 193 8.39 9.93 -0.62
N ASN A 194 7.72 11.02 -0.25
CA ASN A 194 6.45 11.42 -0.84
C ASN A 194 6.60 11.76 -2.32
N LYS A 195 7.66 12.48 -2.71
CA LYS A 195 8.00 12.78 -4.11
C LYS A 195 8.23 11.49 -4.91
N GLU A 196 8.96 10.53 -4.35
CA GLU A 196 9.17 9.22 -4.97
C GLU A 196 7.88 8.40 -5.07
N LYS A 197 7.07 8.37 -4.00
CA LYS A 197 5.76 7.70 -3.99
C LYS A 197 4.83 8.34 -5.04
N ARG A 198 4.83 9.67 -5.16
CA ARG A 198 4.09 10.39 -6.21
C ARG A 198 4.60 10.03 -7.59
N ARG A 199 5.92 9.99 -7.83
CA ARG A 199 6.50 9.52 -9.10
C ARG A 199 6.07 8.08 -9.43
N ARG A 200 6.10 7.18 -8.44
CA ARG A 200 5.68 5.78 -8.59
C ARG A 200 4.19 5.62 -8.86
N PHE A 201 3.32 6.46 -8.29
CA PHE A 201 1.86 6.28 -8.39
C PHE A 201 1.14 7.37 -9.20
N ARG A 202 1.88 8.34 -9.74
CA ARG A 202 1.43 9.57 -10.42
C ARG A 202 0.30 10.32 -9.71
N PHE A 203 0.43 10.47 -8.39
CA PHE A 203 -0.46 11.36 -7.64
C PHE A 203 -0.09 12.84 -7.89
N PRO A 204 -1.06 13.76 -7.99
CA PRO A 204 -0.81 15.19 -8.06
C PRO A 204 0.03 15.68 -6.86
N GLY A 205 1.01 16.56 -7.11
CA GLY A 205 1.77 17.26 -6.07
C GLY A 205 0.94 18.32 -5.35
N PRO A 206 1.46 18.94 -4.27
CA PRO A 206 0.89 20.15 -3.69
C PRO A 206 0.99 21.30 -4.71
N PRO A 207 0.11 22.30 -4.64
CA PRO A 207 0.03 23.37 -5.63
C PRO A 207 1.35 24.11 -5.87
N ASP A 208 2.20 24.18 -4.83
CA ASP A 208 3.41 25.00 -4.81
C ASP A 208 4.68 24.22 -5.21
N GLU A 209 4.59 22.91 -5.48
CA GLU A 209 5.74 22.10 -5.89
C GLU A 209 5.77 22.00 -7.43
N PRO A 210 6.79 22.57 -8.10
CA PRO A 210 6.88 22.49 -9.56
C PRO A 210 6.94 21.02 -9.98
N MET A 211 6.02 20.63 -10.87
CA MET A 211 6.07 19.32 -11.51
C MET A 211 7.39 19.22 -12.28
N ASP A 212 8.30 18.34 -11.88
CA ASP A 212 9.50 18.00 -12.65
C ASP A 212 9.04 17.45 -14.01
N ARG A 213 8.94 18.33 -15.01
CA ARG A 213 8.67 17.98 -16.41
C ARG A 213 10.00 17.61 -17.05
N ASP A 214 10.56 16.47 -16.64
CA ASP A 214 11.63 15.79 -17.37
C ASP A 214 11.03 14.98 -18.52
#